data_AF-A0A2V6HAN4-F1
#
_entry.id   AF-A0A2V6HAN4-F1
#
_cell.length_a   1.000
_cell.length_b   1.000
_cell.length_c   1.000
_cell.angle_alpha   90.00
_cell.angle_beta   90.00
_cell.angle_gamma   90.00
#
_symmetry.space_group_name_H-M   'P 1'
#
loop_
_entity.id
_entity.type
_entity.pdbx_description
1 polymer ?
#
loop_
_entity_poly.entity_id
_entity_poly.type
_entity_poly.pdbx_seq_one_letter_code
_entity_poly.pdbx_strand_id
1 'polypeptide(L)'
;DLGCGPGYFLYLCRLFGHEGLGLDPDDEPFFRGTTRLFDVRRVIARINPQTPLPDLGEKFDLVTGHRVCFHRIARTENGEWLEWTPADWEFFINDIRTRFLKPDARLLLEFNRRPDGSSFFTKELRTCFLSQGARIRRWKALLAADPNQRPHFKQT
;
A
#
# COMPACT_ATOMS: atom_id res chain seq x y z
N ASP A 1 -6.51 -4.32 1.09
CA ASP A 1 -6.27 -3.11 0.29
C ASP A 1 -6.03 -1.92 1.21
N LEU A 2 -4.82 -1.39 1.19
CA LEU A 2 -4.34 -0.31 2.06
C LEU A 2 -4.61 1.04 1.38
N GLY A 3 -5.46 1.85 2.00
CA GLY A 3 -6.06 3.02 1.35
C GLY A 3 -7.15 2.60 0.37
N CYS A 4 -8.10 1.76 0.79
CA CYS A 4 -9.10 1.17 -0.12
C CYS A 4 -10.09 2.19 -0.71
N GLY A 5 -10.13 3.42 -0.18
CA GLY A 5 -11.00 4.49 -0.62
C GLY A 5 -12.46 4.03 -0.76
N PRO A 6 -13.09 4.18 -1.94
CA PRO A 6 -14.48 3.79 -2.16
C PRO A 6 -14.71 2.26 -2.24
N GLY A 7 -13.66 1.45 -2.13
CA GLY A 7 -13.76 -0.02 -2.06
C GLY A 7 -13.93 -0.73 -3.41
N TYR A 8 -13.81 -0.03 -4.54
CA TYR A 8 -14.05 -0.62 -5.87
C TYR A 8 -13.19 -1.85 -6.17
N PHE A 9 -11.89 -1.81 -5.81
CA PHE A 9 -11.01 -2.95 -6.03
C PHE A 9 -11.48 -4.19 -5.26
N LEU A 10 -11.80 -4.03 -3.98
CA LEU A 10 -12.29 -5.11 -3.12
C LEU A 10 -13.66 -5.63 -3.57
N TYR A 11 -14.54 -4.73 -4.01
CA TYR A 11 -15.82 -5.12 -4.59
C TYR A 11 -15.63 -6.00 -5.83
N LEU A 12 -14.76 -5.60 -6.75
CA LEU A 12 -14.42 -6.40 -7.93
C LEU A 12 -13.79 -7.73 -7.55
N CYS A 13 -12.82 -7.76 -6.62
CA CYS A 13 -12.24 -8.99 -6.11
C CYS A 13 -13.31 -9.97 -5.63
N ARG A 14 -14.32 -9.49 -4.90
CA ARG A 14 -15.45 -10.30 -4.44
C ARG A 14 -16.27 -10.90 -5.59
N LEU A 15 -16.53 -10.13 -6.64
CA LEU A 15 -17.22 -10.63 -7.84
C LEU A 15 -16.44 -11.74 -8.54
N PHE A 16 -15.11 -11.74 -8.43
CA PHE A 16 -14.23 -12.80 -8.93
C PHE A 16 -13.96 -13.93 -7.92
N GLY A 17 -14.72 -13.99 -6.81
CA GLY A 17 -14.65 -15.07 -5.82
C GLY A 17 -13.52 -14.93 -4.80
N HIS A 18 -12.92 -13.75 -4.67
CA HIS A 18 -11.92 -13.46 -3.65
C HIS A 18 -12.54 -12.81 -2.42
N GLU A 19 -11.98 -13.11 -1.25
CA GLU A 19 -12.28 -12.36 -0.03
C GLU A 19 -11.26 -11.24 0.15
N GLY A 20 -11.69 -10.11 0.73
CA GLY A 20 -10.82 -8.98 0.92
C GLY A 20 -11.23 -8.09 2.08
N LEU A 21 -10.23 -7.40 2.63
CA LEU A 21 -10.36 -6.42 3.69
C LEU A 21 -9.72 -5.10 3.24
N GLY A 22 -10.46 -4.01 3.44
CA GLY A 22 -9.98 -2.65 3.23
C GLY A 22 -9.47 -2.02 4.52
N LEU A 23 -8.51 -1.11 4.40
CA LEU A 23 -8.11 -0.20 5.47
C LEU A 23 -8.11 1.20 4.88
N ASP A 24 -8.89 2.11 5.48
CA ASP A 24 -8.94 3.53 5.08
C ASP A 24 -9.43 4.37 6.27
N PRO A 25 -9.00 5.63 6.43
CA PRO A 25 -9.62 6.53 7.38
C PRO A 25 -11.11 6.76 7.04
N ASP A 26 -11.87 7.27 8.01
CA ASP A 26 -13.29 7.57 7.82
C ASP A 26 -13.55 9.08 7.58
N ASP A 27 -12.53 9.76 7.03
CA ASP A 27 -12.53 11.21 6.79
C ASP A 27 -13.46 11.60 5.62
N GLU A 28 -13.60 10.73 4.61
CA GLU A 28 -14.35 11.00 3.38
C GLU A 28 -15.73 10.31 3.40
N PRO A 29 -16.85 11.04 3.58
CA PRO A 29 -18.19 10.45 3.64
C PRO A 29 -18.56 9.63 2.39
N PHE A 30 -18.04 10.00 1.22
CA PHE A 30 -18.27 9.24 0.00
C PHE A 30 -17.70 7.82 0.08
N PHE A 31 -16.51 7.65 0.68
CA PHE A 31 -15.89 6.33 0.86
C PHE A 31 -16.67 5.48 1.86
N ARG A 32 -17.20 6.09 2.92
CA ARG A 32 -18.10 5.40 3.86
C ARG A 32 -19.37 4.90 3.18
N GLY A 33 -20.01 5.74 2.37
CA GLY A 33 -21.25 5.39 1.68
C GLY A 33 -21.05 4.25 0.67
N THR A 34 -20.02 4.35 -0.16
CA THR A 34 -19.71 3.36 -1.20
C THR A 34 -19.28 2.02 -0.64
N THR A 35 -18.42 1.99 0.38
CA THR A 35 -18.00 0.71 1.01
C THR A 35 -19.17 -0.02 1.66
N ARG A 36 -20.13 0.70 2.28
CA ARG A 36 -21.38 0.11 2.79
C ARG A 36 -22.28 -0.41 1.67
N LEU A 37 -22.45 0.36 0.58
CA LEU A 37 -23.27 -0.05 -0.56
C LEU A 37 -22.77 -1.34 -1.21
N PHE A 38 -21.45 -1.50 -1.34
CA PHE A 38 -20.84 -2.68 -1.96
C PHE A 38 -20.63 -3.86 -1.02
N ASP A 39 -20.97 -3.69 0.27
CA ASP A 39 -20.70 -4.66 1.33
C ASP A 39 -19.20 -5.02 1.42
N VAL A 40 -18.36 -3.99 1.35
CA VAL A 40 -16.90 -4.12 1.49
C VAL A 40 -16.51 -4.00 2.96
N ARG A 41 -15.89 -5.06 3.50
CA ARG A 41 -15.29 -5.02 4.84
C ARG A 41 -14.18 -3.97 4.88
N ARG A 42 -14.25 -3.04 5.82
CA ARG A 42 -13.26 -1.96 6.01
C ARG A 42 -12.92 -1.76 7.49
N VAL A 43 -11.63 -1.80 7.80
CA VAL A 43 -11.07 -1.32 9.08
C VAL A 43 -10.84 0.19 8.98
N ILE A 44 -11.42 0.95 9.91
CA ILE A 44 -11.21 2.40 9.98
C ILE A 44 -9.91 2.66 10.73
N ALA A 45 -8.86 3.07 10.00
CA ALA A 45 -7.57 3.41 10.59
C ALA A 45 -6.75 4.30 9.65
N ARG A 46 -5.82 5.06 10.22
CA ARG A 46 -4.81 5.81 9.47
C ARG A 46 -3.49 5.08 9.50
N ILE A 47 -2.82 5.03 8.35
CA ILE A 47 -1.45 4.52 8.23
C ILE A 47 -0.51 5.69 8.51
N ASN A 48 0.31 5.56 9.56
CA ASN A 48 1.27 6.57 10.00
C ASN A 48 2.70 6.01 9.95
N PRO A 49 3.73 6.86 9.77
CA PRO A 49 5.11 6.40 9.81
C PRO A 49 5.44 5.79 11.18
N GLN A 50 6.27 4.75 11.18
CA GLN A 50 6.77 4.05 12.38
C GLN A 50 5.69 3.60 13.38
N THR A 51 4.45 3.43 12.90
CA THR A 51 3.33 2.99 13.72
C THR A 51 2.81 1.67 13.14
N PRO A 52 2.74 0.58 13.93
CA PRO A 52 2.17 -0.67 13.45
C PRO A 52 0.73 -0.46 12.99
N LEU A 53 0.30 -1.18 11.96
CA LEU A 53 -1.11 -1.21 11.59
C LEU A 53 -1.94 -1.83 12.74
N PRO A 54 -3.23 -1.48 12.85
CA PRO A 54 -4.14 -2.20 13.75
C PRO A 54 -4.12 -3.69 13.43
N ASP A 55 -4.46 -4.51 14.42
CA ASP A 55 -4.68 -5.92 14.14
C ASP A 55 -5.84 -6.08 13.14
N LEU A 56 -5.57 -6.81 12.06
CA LEU A 56 -6.52 -7.08 10.98
C LEU A 56 -7.18 -8.45 11.14
N GLY A 57 -6.75 -9.24 12.14
CA GLY A 57 -7.32 -10.55 12.48
C GLY A 57 -6.89 -11.70 11.58
N GLU A 58 -6.23 -11.43 10.46
CA GLU A 58 -5.82 -12.44 9.48
C GLU A 58 -4.56 -12.05 8.70
N LYS A 59 -3.92 -13.07 8.09
CA LYS A 59 -2.85 -12.91 7.11
C LYS A 59 -3.41 -13.10 5.71
N PHE A 60 -2.87 -12.37 4.75
CA PHE A 60 -3.37 -12.30 3.38
C PHE A 60 -2.39 -12.96 2.40
N ASP A 61 -2.93 -13.49 1.31
CA ASP A 61 -2.16 -13.96 0.15
C ASP A 61 -1.68 -12.80 -0.73
N LEU A 62 -2.36 -11.65 -0.64
CA LEU A 62 -2.01 -10.41 -1.32
C LEU A 62 -2.38 -9.20 -0.47
N VAL A 63 -1.41 -8.31 -0.24
CA VAL A 63 -1.64 -6.97 0.30
C VAL A 63 -1.36 -5.96 -0.81
N THR A 64 -2.31 -5.06 -1.05
CA THR A 64 -2.20 -4.00 -2.07
C THR A 64 -2.22 -2.63 -1.42
N GLY A 65 -1.61 -1.64 -2.08
CA GLY A 65 -1.91 -0.23 -1.91
C GLY A 65 -1.93 0.43 -3.27
N HIS A 66 -3.07 0.98 -3.68
CA HIS A 66 -3.23 1.65 -4.97
C HIS A 66 -3.14 3.16 -4.81
N ARG A 67 -2.47 3.82 -5.76
CA ARG A 67 -2.30 5.29 -5.77
C ARG A 67 -1.83 5.83 -4.41
N VAL A 68 -0.88 5.12 -3.80
CA VAL A 68 -0.41 5.30 -2.42
C VAL A 68 -0.10 6.78 -2.14
N CYS A 69 -0.68 7.31 -1.06
CA CYS A 69 -0.50 8.69 -0.62
C CYS A 69 -0.24 8.85 0.88
N PHE A 70 -0.45 7.82 1.71
CA PHE A 70 -0.23 7.86 3.16
C PHE A 70 1.22 8.17 3.58
N HIS A 71 2.17 8.01 2.65
CA HIS A 71 3.58 8.37 2.84
C HIS A 71 3.85 9.88 2.80
N ARG A 72 2.86 10.69 2.41
CA ARG A 72 2.96 12.16 2.37
C ARG A 72 2.46 12.72 3.69
N ILE A 73 3.35 13.36 4.43
CA ILE A 73 3.09 13.87 5.78
C ILE A 73 2.47 15.26 5.71
N ALA A 74 3.13 16.19 5.03
CA ALA A 74 2.71 17.58 4.93
C ALA A 74 3.30 18.23 3.67
N ARG A 75 2.82 19.41 3.30
CA ARG A 75 3.50 20.25 2.30
C ARG A 75 4.40 21.27 2.99
N THR A 76 5.60 21.46 2.45
CA THR A 76 6.48 22.57 2.82
C THR A 76 5.92 23.89 2.28
N GLU A 77 6.46 25.02 2.74
CA GLU A 77 6.09 26.36 2.25
C GLU A 77 6.27 26.50 0.73
N ASN A 78 7.23 25.77 0.15
CA ASN A 78 7.51 25.74 -1.28
C ASN A 78 6.59 24.79 -2.06
N GLY A 79 5.62 24.16 -1.39
CA GLY A 79 4.65 23.24 -1.99
C GLY A 79 5.17 21.82 -2.23
N GLU A 80 6.38 21.50 -1.78
CA GLU A 80 6.95 20.15 -1.85
C GLU A 80 6.36 19.25 -0.76
N TRP A 81 6.22 17.96 -1.03
CA TRP A 81 5.78 17.02 -0.02
C TRP A 81 6.92 16.65 0.92
N LEU A 82 6.72 16.86 2.23
CA LEU A 82 7.43 16.13 3.26
C LEU A 82 6.93 14.69 3.24
N GLU A 83 7.80 13.76 2.88
CA GLU A 83 7.47 12.35 2.69
C GLU A 83 8.20 11.47 3.71
N TRP A 84 7.71 10.24 3.87
CA TRP A 84 8.37 9.20 4.66
C TRP A 84 9.82 9.00 4.25
N THR A 85 10.67 8.83 5.27
CA THR A 85 12.08 8.47 5.14
C THR A 85 12.22 6.98 4.75
N PRO A 86 13.41 6.55 4.29
CA PRO A 86 13.69 5.12 4.10
C PRO A 86 13.42 4.25 5.34
N ALA A 87 13.67 4.78 6.55
CA ALA A 87 13.42 4.06 7.80
C ALA A 87 11.92 3.84 8.06
N ASP A 88 11.08 4.83 7.72
CA ASP A 88 9.62 4.72 7.84
C ASP A 88 9.07 3.64 6.89
N TRP A 89 9.59 3.61 5.67
CA TRP A 89 9.24 2.60 4.68
C TRP A 89 9.70 1.19 5.08
N GLU A 90 10.92 1.06 5.60
CA GLU A 90 11.44 -0.21 6.10
C GLU A 90 10.58 -0.74 7.25
N PHE A 91 10.23 0.13 8.21
CA PHE A 91 9.31 -0.23 9.29
C PHE A 91 7.98 -0.75 8.74
N PHE A 92 7.34 0.02 7.85
CA PHE A 92 6.06 -0.35 7.26
C PHE A 92 6.13 -1.69 6.52
N ILE A 93 7.16 -1.89 5.68
CA ILE A 93 7.33 -3.13 4.92
C ILE A 93 7.52 -4.33 5.87
N ASN A 94 8.28 -4.15 6.96
CA ASN A 94 8.51 -5.20 7.95
C ASN A 94 7.24 -5.52 8.75
N ASP A 95 6.46 -4.51 9.13
CA ASP A 95 5.15 -4.72 9.78
C ASP A 95 4.22 -5.54 8.87
N ILE A 96 4.13 -5.17 7.58
CA ILE A 96 3.36 -5.94 6.58
C ILE A 96 3.83 -7.39 6.46
N ARG A 97 5.13 -7.62 6.29
CA ARG A 97 5.70 -8.97 6.13
C ARG A 97 5.43 -9.86 7.33
N THR A 98 5.72 -9.36 8.52
CA THR A 98 5.70 -10.16 9.74
C THR A 98 4.27 -10.49 10.17
N ARG A 99 3.37 -9.50 10.06
CA ARG A 99 2.02 -9.62 10.62
C ARG A 99 0.94 -9.97 9.62
N PHE A 100 1.08 -9.56 8.35
CA PHE A 100 -0.05 -9.58 7.41
C PHE A 100 0.19 -10.40 6.13
N LEU A 101 1.41 -10.87 5.88
CA LEU A 101 1.70 -11.75 4.75
C LEU A 101 1.83 -13.21 5.18
N LYS A 102 1.18 -14.10 4.41
CA LYS A 102 1.47 -15.55 4.39
C LYS A 102 2.83 -15.81 3.71
N PRO A 103 3.46 -17.00 3.88
CA PRO A 103 4.82 -17.28 3.37
C PRO A 103 5.04 -16.98 1.87
N ASP A 104 4.05 -17.26 1.01
CA ASP A 104 4.15 -17.02 -0.44
C ASP A 104 3.42 -15.76 -0.92
N ALA A 105 2.89 -14.99 0.02
CA ALA A 105 2.13 -13.79 -0.28
C ALA A 105 3.00 -12.66 -0.83
N ARG A 106 2.34 -11.64 -1.36
CA ARG A 106 2.98 -10.47 -1.97
C ARG A 106 2.42 -9.16 -1.42
N LEU A 107 3.28 -8.14 -1.38
CA LEU A 107 2.90 -6.74 -1.21
C LEU A 107 3.06 -6.02 -2.55
N LEU A 108 1.99 -5.42 -3.06
CA LEU A 108 2.00 -4.58 -4.25
C LEU A 108 1.66 -3.14 -3.88
N LEU A 109 2.57 -2.21 -4.16
CA LEU A 109 2.35 -0.78 -3.98
C LEU A 109 2.41 -0.08 -5.34
N GLU A 110 1.42 0.76 -5.62
CA GLU A 110 1.34 1.56 -6.85
C GLU A 110 1.32 3.05 -6.52
N PHE A 111 2.23 3.82 -7.12
CA PHE A 111 2.45 5.23 -6.79
C PHE A 111 1.88 6.15 -7.86
N ASN A 112 1.37 7.31 -7.42
CA ASN A 112 1.00 8.38 -8.34
C ASN A 112 2.24 9.03 -8.94
N ARG A 113 2.10 9.56 -10.16
CA ARG A 113 3.14 10.41 -10.75
C ARG A 113 3.39 11.63 -9.85
N ARG A 114 4.66 12.03 -9.71
CA ARG A 114 5.00 13.26 -8.98
C ARG A 114 4.52 14.49 -9.77
N PRO A 115 4.04 15.56 -9.10
CA PRO A 115 3.49 16.75 -9.78
C PRO A 115 4.48 17.45 -10.70
N ASP A 116 5.77 17.42 -10.36
CA ASP A 116 6.89 17.96 -11.13
C ASP A 116 7.22 17.16 -12.42
N GLY A 117 6.46 16.10 -12.70
CA GLY A 117 6.64 15.25 -13.87
C GLY A 117 7.79 14.25 -13.76
N SER A 118 8.53 14.23 -12.65
CA SER A 118 9.67 13.35 -12.40
C SER A 118 9.26 11.88 -12.17
N SER A 119 10.25 11.03 -11.89
CA SER A 119 10.05 9.60 -11.61
C SER A 119 9.02 9.38 -10.49
N PHE A 120 8.21 8.32 -10.60
CA PHE A 120 7.23 7.92 -9.57
C PHE A 120 7.88 7.70 -8.19
N PHE A 121 9.15 7.31 -8.18
CA PHE A 121 9.95 7.12 -6.98
C PHE A 121 11.08 8.14 -6.98
N THR A 122 11.35 8.75 -5.82
CA THR A 122 12.63 9.42 -5.58
C THR A 122 13.78 8.40 -5.65
N LYS A 123 15.02 8.88 -5.78
CA LYS A 123 16.18 7.99 -5.83
C LYS A 123 16.33 7.22 -4.51
N GLU A 124 16.08 7.90 -3.41
CA GLU A 124 16.12 7.39 -2.04
C GLU A 124 15.07 6.30 -1.84
N LEU A 125 13.82 6.56 -2.23
CA LEU A 125 12.73 5.59 -2.13
C LEU A 125 12.97 4.37 -3.01
N ARG A 126 13.42 4.59 -4.25
CA ARG A 126 13.79 3.49 -5.16
C ARG A 126 14.89 2.62 -4.53
N THR A 127 15.90 3.24 -3.94
CA THR A 127 17.02 2.53 -3.32
C THR A 127 16.55 1.72 -2.11
N CYS A 128 15.73 2.32 -1.24
CA CYS A 128 15.09 1.66 -0.11
C CYS A 128 14.27 0.45 -0.56
N PHE A 129 13.41 0.60 -1.56
CA PHE A 129 12.58 -0.53 -2.03
C PHE A 129 13.42 -1.65 -2.63
N LEU A 130 14.47 -1.33 -3.40
CA LEU A 130 15.37 -2.33 -3.93
C LEU A 130 16.16 -3.06 -2.84
N SER A 131 16.61 -2.36 -1.79
CA SER A 131 17.29 -3.00 -0.66
C SER A 131 16.34 -3.91 0.13
N GLN A 132 15.06 -3.55 0.21
CA GLN A 132 13.99 -4.37 0.76
C GLN A 132 13.52 -5.50 -0.18
N GLY A 133 14.17 -5.68 -1.33
CA GLY A 133 13.91 -6.77 -2.27
C GLY A 133 12.74 -6.57 -3.22
N ALA A 134 12.29 -5.33 -3.40
CA ALA A 134 11.25 -5.02 -4.35
C ALA A 134 11.71 -5.24 -5.79
N ARG A 135 10.81 -5.76 -6.62
CA ARG A 135 10.86 -5.60 -8.07
C ARG A 135 10.08 -4.33 -8.43
N ILE A 136 10.74 -3.38 -9.07
CA ILE A 136 10.11 -2.12 -9.50
C ILE A 136 9.82 -2.15 -11.00
N ARG A 137 8.58 -1.83 -11.41
CA ARG A 137 8.18 -1.65 -12.81
C ARG A 137 7.34 -0.39 -12.96
N ARG A 138 7.88 0.62 -13.67
CA ARG A 138 7.30 1.96 -13.84
C ARG A 138 6.96 2.61 -12.49
N TRP A 139 5.68 2.53 -12.11
CA TRP A 139 5.05 3.08 -10.90
C TRP A 139 4.70 2.04 -9.83
N LYS A 140 5.04 0.76 -10.06
CA LYS A 140 4.74 -0.36 -9.15
C LYS A 140 5.98 -0.84 -8.43
N ALA A 141 5.85 -1.16 -7.15
CA ALA A 141 6.82 -1.90 -6.36
C ALA A 141 6.16 -3.19 -5.85
N LEU A 142 6.75 -4.34 -6.17
CA LEU A 142 6.27 -5.66 -5.77
C LEU A 142 7.28 -6.30 -4.84
N LEU A 143 6.86 -6.70 -3.64
CA LEU A 143 7.68 -7.33 -2.62
C LEU A 143 7.12 -8.71 -2.25
N ALA A 144 8.01 -9.63 -1.91
CA ALA A 144 7.65 -10.93 -1.34
C ALA A 144 7.61 -10.86 0.20
N ALA A 145 6.90 -11.81 0.81
CA ALA A 145 6.90 -12.01 2.26
C ALA A 145 8.31 -12.28 2.79
N ASP A 146 9.07 -13.17 2.13
CA ASP A 146 10.48 -13.38 2.38
C ASP A 146 11.32 -12.25 1.75
N PRO A 147 12.10 -11.48 2.55
CA PRO A 147 12.96 -10.41 2.06
C PRO A 147 14.10 -10.88 1.14
N ASN A 148 14.43 -12.17 1.10
CA ASN A 148 15.44 -12.73 0.22
C ASN A 148 14.87 -13.12 -1.16
N GLN A 149 13.55 -13.27 -1.27
CA GLN A 149 12.90 -13.54 -2.54
C GLN A 149 12.73 -12.27 -3.36
N ARG A 150 12.87 -12.39 -4.69
CA ARG A 150 12.63 -11.31 -5.65
C ARG A 150 11.44 -11.70 -6.53
N PRO A 151 10.23 -11.16 -6.30
CA PRO A 151 9.07 -11.54 -7.07
C PRO A 151 9.14 -10.99 -8.49
N HIS A 152 8.43 -11.63 -9.42
CA HIS A 152 8.36 -11.20 -10.81
C HIS A 152 6.95 -10.72 -11.15
N PHE A 153 6.86 -9.64 -11.94
CA PHE A 153 5.63 -9.33 -12.65
C PHE A 153 5.43 -10.36 -13.76
N LYS A 154 4.19 -10.79 -14.01
CA LYS A 154 3.88 -11.63 -15.18
C LYS A 154 4.41 -10.94 -16.45
N GLN A 155 5.11 -11.71 -17.26
CA GLN A 155 5.44 -11.30 -18.63
C GLN A 155 4.13 -11.30 -19.42
N THR A 156 3.83 -10.17 -20.04
CA THR A 156 2.66 -9.94 -20.89
C THR A 156 3.09 -10.02 -22.33
#